data_AF-A0AAX3MXW2-F1
#
_entry.id   AF-A0AAX3MXW2-F1
#
_cell.length_a   1.000
_cell.length_b   1.000
_cell.length_c   1.000
_cell.angle_alpha   90.00
_cell.angle_beta   90.00
_cell.angle_gamma   90.00
#
_symmetry.space_group_name_H-M   'P 1'
#
loop_
_entity.id
_entity.type
_entity.pdbx_description
1 polymer ?
#
loop_
_entity_poly.entity_id
_entity_poly.type
_entity_poly.pdbx_seq_one_letter_code
_entity_poly.pdbx_strand_id
1 'polypeptide(L)'
;MSTIPMLQIRQQQGRIGIDADPGQYSMRQPKADLQIVSKPAVMKIDQHQPELNVDSSRARAAFTGGPHLEMTQRLYSNVKQIFLEGIAKRVEQGNRMAEFFKPGNTVAEVYGKSQPLPVLGEFRGEASFDNVDVRFNVRPVDIEIERSPVEFNVQVNKPEIEYNRGKLDIYMMQYPSVQFIPPEVDQSV
;
A
#
# COMPACT_ATOMS: atom_id res chain seq x y z
N MET A 1 122.18 -20.62 22.96
CA MET A 1 120.96 -20.02 23.55
C MET A 1 119.95 -21.15 23.69
N SER A 2 119.52 -21.46 24.91
CA SER A 2 118.61 -22.59 25.18
C SER A 2 117.19 -22.24 24.76
N THR A 3 116.59 -23.04 23.88
CA THR A 3 115.20 -22.92 23.42
C THR A 3 114.29 -23.58 24.45
N ILE A 4 113.35 -22.81 25.03
CA ILE A 4 112.35 -23.35 25.95
C ILE A 4 111.33 -24.16 25.13
N PRO A 5 111.12 -25.45 25.42
CA PRO A 5 110.15 -26.26 24.69
C PRO A 5 108.72 -25.71 24.90
N MET A 6 107.98 -25.44 23.81
CA MET A 6 106.63 -24.90 23.83
C MET A 6 105.61 -25.94 23.35
N LEU A 7 104.61 -26.26 24.17
CA LEU A 7 103.49 -27.13 23.80
C LEU A 7 102.50 -26.36 22.92
N GLN A 8 102.21 -26.86 21.72
CA GLN A 8 101.18 -26.28 20.87
C GLN A 8 99.86 -27.04 21.04
N ILE A 9 98.80 -26.32 21.39
CA ILE A 9 97.44 -26.85 21.45
C ILE A 9 96.66 -26.29 20.27
N ARG A 10 96.18 -27.17 19.39
CA ARG A 10 95.22 -26.81 18.35
C ARG A 10 93.85 -27.32 18.76
N GLN A 11 92.88 -26.42 18.81
CA GLN A 11 91.51 -26.75 19.16
C GLN A 11 90.58 -26.39 18.01
N GLN A 12 89.68 -27.31 17.71
CA GLN A 12 88.57 -27.12 16.82
C GLN A 12 87.29 -27.16 17.66
N GLN A 13 86.54 -26.06 17.64
CA GLN A 13 85.26 -26.01 18.32
C GLN A 13 84.20 -26.81 17.54
N GLY A 14 83.32 -27.46 18.30
CA GLY A 14 82.17 -28.13 17.71
C GLY A 14 81.15 -27.12 17.22
N ARG A 15 80.44 -27.44 16.12
CA ARG A 15 79.33 -26.65 15.61
C ARG A 15 78.11 -27.54 15.42
N ILE A 16 76.98 -27.09 15.95
CA ILE A 16 75.69 -27.77 15.82
C ILE A 16 74.82 -26.96 14.88
N GLY A 17 74.16 -27.66 13.96
CA GLY A 17 73.10 -27.12 13.12
C GLY A 17 71.75 -27.37 13.76
N ILE A 18 70.87 -26.37 13.67
CA ILE A 18 69.46 -26.50 14.01
C ILE A 18 68.68 -26.14 12.76
N ASP A 19 67.96 -27.11 12.22
CA ASP A 19 66.99 -26.90 11.15
C ASP A 19 65.59 -27.06 11.75
N ALA A 20 64.80 -26.00 11.67
CA ALA A 20 63.53 -25.91 12.36
C ALA A 20 62.49 -25.29 11.44
N ASP A 21 61.51 -26.10 11.03
CA ASP A 21 60.33 -25.63 10.33
C ASP A 21 59.25 -25.28 11.35
N PRO A 22 58.69 -24.06 11.32
CA PRO A 22 57.57 -23.72 12.18
C PRO A 22 56.34 -24.53 11.79
N GLY A 23 55.59 -25.00 12.79
CA GLY A 23 54.29 -25.64 12.56
C GLY A 23 53.28 -24.67 11.94
N GLN A 24 52.32 -25.22 11.20
CA GLN A 24 51.28 -24.44 10.52
C GLN A 24 49.89 -24.86 11.00
N TYR A 25 49.00 -23.87 11.15
CA TYR A 25 47.59 -24.11 11.45
C TYR A 25 46.79 -24.06 10.16
N SER A 26 46.00 -25.10 9.90
CA SER A 26 44.94 -25.10 8.90
C SER A 26 43.62 -24.87 9.61
N MET A 27 42.95 -23.77 9.30
CA MET A 27 41.64 -23.44 9.87
C MET A 27 40.62 -23.38 8.75
N ARG A 28 39.54 -24.15 8.90
CA ARG A 28 38.42 -24.17 7.97
C ARG A 28 37.13 -23.90 8.73
N GLN A 29 36.37 -22.91 8.29
CA GLN A 29 35.04 -22.64 8.85
C GLN A 29 33.97 -22.95 7.80
N PRO A 30 33.22 -24.06 7.97
CA PRO A 30 32.04 -24.32 7.17
C PRO A 30 30.99 -23.23 7.38
N LYS A 31 30.23 -22.91 6.32
CA LYS A 31 29.11 -21.97 6.42
C LYS A 31 28.01 -22.55 7.31
N ALA A 32 27.21 -21.69 7.92
CA ALA A 32 26.01 -22.11 8.66
C ALA A 32 24.94 -22.64 7.69
N ASP A 33 24.20 -23.66 8.13
CA ASP A 33 23.06 -24.19 7.39
C ASP A 33 21.81 -23.36 7.75
N LEU A 34 21.16 -22.82 6.72
CA LEU A 34 20.01 -21.93 6.86
C LEU A 34 18.77 -22.60 6.27
N GLN A 35 17.77 -22.86 7.10
CA GLN A 35 16.43 -23.23 6.67
C GLN A 35 15.49 -22.05 6.89
N ILE A 36 14.98 -21.50 5.79
CA ILE A 36 14.06 -20.37 5.80
C ILE A 36 12.71 -20.88 5.31
N VAL A 37 11.69 -20.81 6.16
CA VAL A 37 10.31 -21.17 5.82
C VAL A 37 9.47 -19.91 5.86
N SER A 38 9.06 -19.42 4.68
CA SER A 38 8.14 -18.30 4.54
C SER A 38 6.75 -18.81 4.18
N LYS A 39 5.75 -18.50 5.00
CA LYS A 39 4.34 -18.72 4.65
C LYS A 39 3.84 -17.46 3.91
N PRO A 40 3.04 -17.61 2.83
CA PRO A 40 2.46 -16.44 2.16
C PRO A 40 1.50 -15.70 3.10
N ALA A 41 1.40 -14.38 2.92
CA ALA A 41 0.41 -13.56 3.62
C ALA A 41 -1.00 -13.88 3.10
N VAL A 42 -1.99 -13.79 3.97
CA VAL A 42 -3.40 -13.97 3.60
C VAL A 42 -4.01 -12.58 3.39
N MET A 43 -4.60 -12.36 2.21
CA MET A 43 -5.32 -11.13 1.88
C MET A 43 -6.81 -11.46 1.74
N LYS A 44 -7.64 -10.78 2.52
CA LYS A 44 -9.10 -10.84 2.39
C LYS A 44 -9.57 -9.52 1.80
N ILE A 45 -10.32 -9.61 0.71
CA ILE A 45 -10.89 -8.45 0.01
C ILE A 45 -12.40 -8.63 -0.01
N ASP A 46 -13.10 -7.76 0.69
CA ASP A 46 -14.56 -7.71 0.66
C ASP A 46 -15.00 -6.52 -0.19
N GLN A 47 -15.49 -6.84 -1.39
CA GLN A 47 -16.02 -5.85 -2.33
C GLN A 47 -17.54 -5.77 -2.19
N HIS A 48 -18.07 -4.55 -2.13
CA HIS A 48 -19.51 -4.33 -1.99
C HIS A 48 -20.10 -3.86 -3.30
N GLN A 49 -21.31 -4.34 -3.60
CA GLN A 49 -22.03 -3.91 -4.78
C GLN A 49 -22.54 -2.48 -4.55
N PRO A 50 -22.44 -1.59 -5.57
CA PRO A 50 -23.02 -0.26 -5.48
C PRO A 50 -24.54 -0.35 -5.46
N GLU A 51 -25.18 0.44 -4.59
CA GLU A 51 -26.65 0.52 -4.54
C GLU A 51 -27.13 1.70 -5.38
N LEU A 52 -27.98 1.41 -6.36
CA LEU A 52 -28.64 2.40 -7.19
C LEU A 52 -30.00 2.76 -6.57
N ASN A 53 -30.16 4.02 -6.19
CA ASN A 53 -31.43 4.58 -5.73
C ASN A 53 -31.96 5.56 -6.77
N VAL A 54 -33.13 5.26 -7.33
CA VAL A 54 -33.83 6.11 -8.30
C VAL A 54 -35.15 6.57 -7.70
N ASP A 55 -35.27 7.86 -7.40
CA ASP A 55 -36.53 8.47 -6.98
C ASP A 55 -37.19 9.16 -8.17
N SER A 56 -38.37 8.64 -8.55
CA SER A 56 -39.19 9.16 -9.65
C SER A 56 -40.53 9.73 -9.16
N SER A 57 -40.64 10.01 -7.86
CA SER A 57 -41.87 10.53 -7.24
C SER A 57 -42.34 11.83 -7.91
N ARG A 58 -41.42 12.78 -8.17
CA ARG A 58 -41.71 14.04 -8.87
C ARG A 58 -42.13 13.82 -10.31
N ALA A 59 -41.49 12.90 -11.04
CA ALA A 59 -41.86 12.56 -12.41
C ALA A 59 -43.28 11.97 -12.47
N ARG A 60 -43.60 11.08 -11.53
CA ARG A 60 -44.95 10.52 -11.38
C ARG A 60 -45.96 11.61 -11.04
N ALA A 61 -45.62 12.54 -10.15
CA ALA A 61 -46.49 13.66 -9.80
C ALA A 61 -46.76 14.61 -10.97
N ALA A 62 -45.78 14.82 -11.85
CA ALA A 62 -45.95 15.58 -13.08
C ALA A 62 -46.94 14.90 -14.05
N PHE A 63 -47.02 13.57 -14.05
CA PHE A 63 -47.97 12.85 -14.91
C PHE A 63 -49.36 12.70 -14.28
N THR A 64 -49.43 12.32 -12.99
CA THR A 64 -50.69 11.94 -12.33
C THR A 64 -51.31 13.08 -11.51
N GLY A 65 -50.62 14.19 -11.30
CA GLY A 65 -50.99 15.22 -10.33
C GLY A 65 -50.38 15.02 -8.93
N GLY A 66 -49.73 13.89 -8.70
CA GLY A 66 -49.06 13.59 -7.44
C GLY A 66 -50.00 13.21 -6.29
N PRO A 67 -49.53 13.28 -5.04
CA PRO A 67 -50.38 13.08 -3.86
C PRO A 67 -51.54 14.07 -3.82
N HIS A 68 -52.66 13.67 -3.21
CA HIS A 68 -53.87 14.50 -3.11
C HIS A 68 -53.59 15.90 -2.57
N LEU A 69 -52.70 16.04 -1.57
CA LEU A 69 -52.35 17.32 -0.99
C LEU A 69 -51.64 18.25 -1.99
N GLU A 70 -50.65 17.74 -2.73
CA GLU A 70 -49.93 18.50 -3.75
C GLU A 70 -50.84 18.93 -4.89
N MET A 71 -51.65 17.99 -5.39
CA MET A 71 -52.65 18.26 -6.42
C MET A 71 -53.60 19.37 -5.98
N THR A 72 -54.09 19.27 -4.74
CA THR A 72 -55.00 20.25 -4.15
C THR A 72 -54.33 21.63 -4.06
N GLN A 73 -53.08 21.70 -3.58
CA GLN A 73 -52.34 22.97 -3.51
C GLN A 73 -52.18 23.62 -4.89
N ARG A 74 -51.87 22.86 -5.94
CA ARG A 74 -51.77 23.37 -7.33
C ARG A 74 -53.12 23.87 -7.86
N LEU A 75 -54.21 23.18 -7.56
CA LEU A 75 -55.55 23.67 -7.93
C LEU A 75 -55.88 24.97 -7.20
N TYR A 76 -55.63 25.03 -5.89
CA TYR A 76 -55.89 26.24 -5.09
C TYR A 76 -55.07 27.45 -5.53
N SER A 77 -53.85 27.27 -6.05
CA SER A 77 -53.08 28.39 -6.59
C SER A 77 -53.75 29.03 -7.82
N ASN A 78 -54.51 28.26 -8.60
CA ASN A 78 -55.23 28.75 -9.78
C ASN A 78 -56.60 29.36 -9.44
N VAL A 79 -57.21 28.98 -8.31
CA VAL A 79 -58.56 29.44 -7.92
C VAL A 79 -58.65 30.97 -7.83
N LYS A 80 -57.61 31.64 -7.30
CA LYS A 80 -57.60 33.11 -7.19
C LYS A 80 -57.73 33.79 -8.56
N GLN A 81 -56.99 33.29 -9.55
CA GLN A 81 -57.03 33.85 -10.90
C GLN A 81 -58.39 33.60 -11.56
N ILE A 82 -58.91 32.38 -11.48
CA ILE A 82 -60.23 32.00 -12.01
C ILE A 82 -61.34 32.86 -11.40
N PHE A 83 -61.26 33.14 -10.09
CA PHE A 83 -62.21 34.01 -9.40
C PHE A 83 -62.16 35.46 -9.93
N LEU A 84 -60.97 36.02 -10.12
CA LEU A 84 -60.79 37.36 -10.68
C LEU A 84 -61.28 37.46 -12.13
N GLU A 85 -61.00 36.45 -12.96
CA GLU A 85 -61.53 36.35 -14.32
C GLU A 85 -63.07 36.28 -14.31
N GLY A 86 -63.65 35.55 -13.37
CA GLY A 86 -65.10 35.49 -13.15
C GLY A 86 -65.71 36.84 -12.78
N ILE A 87 -65.06 37.62 -11.91
CA ILE A 87 -65.48 39.00 -11.58
C ILE A 87 -65.41 39.89 -12.82
N ALA A 88 -64.26 39.88 -13.51
CA ALA A 88 -64.07 40.70 -14.71
C ALA A 88 -65.15 40.44 -15.76
N LYS A 89 -65.47 39.15 -15.99
CA LYS A 89 -66.52 38.73 -16.92
C LYS A 89 -67.91 39.22 -16.50
N ARG A 90 -68.25 39.15 -15.20
CA ARG A 90 -69.54 39.66 -14.70
C ARG A 90 -69.64 41.18 -14.85
N VAL A 91 -68.56 41.91 -14.61
CA VAL A 91 -68.51 43.37 -14.82
C VAL A 91 -68.70 43.68 -16.31
N GLU A 92 -68.04 42.95 -17.21
CA GLU A 92 -68.21 43.09 -18.66
C GLU A 92 -69.67 42.84 -19.08
N GLN A 93 -70.29 41.77 -18.58
CA GLN A 93 -71.71 41.48 -18.83
C GLN A 93 -72.63 42.60 -18.31
N GLY A 94 -72.37 43.12 -17.10
CA GLY A 94 -73.11 44.25 -16.54
C GLY A 94 -73.01 45.51 -17.40
N ASN A 95 -71.80 45.84 -17.87
CA ASN A 95 -71.56 46.98 -18.76
C ASN A 95 -72.29 46.82 -20.10
N ARG A 96 -72.25 45.64 -20.70
CA ARG A 96 -72.99 45.35 -21.95
C ARG A 96 -74.50 45.45 -21.76
N MET A 97 -75.01 45.03 -20.60
CA MET A 97 -76.44 45.12 -20.27
C MET A 97 -76.92 46.55 -20.02
N ALA A 98 -76.07 47.40 -19.45
CA ALA A 98 -76.39 48.83 -19.33
C ALA A 98 -76.61 49.48 -20.70
N GLU A 99 -75.96 48.94 -21.74
CA GLU A 99 -76.07 49.35 -23.13
C GLU A 99 -76.98 48.45 -23.97
N PHE A 100 -78.03 47.85 -23.37
CA PHE A 100 -78.93 46.91 -24.05
C PHE A 100 -79.63 47.47 -25.30
N PHE A 101 -79.73 48.79 -25.38
CA PHE A 101 -80.31 49.51 -26.52
C PHE A 101 -79.40 49.55 -27.75
N LYS A 102 -78.10 49.22 -27.60
CA LYS A 102 -77.19 49.10 -28.74
C LYS A 102 -77.43 47.78 -29.49
N PRO A 103 -77.33 47.76 -30.83
CA PRO A 103 -77.40 46.52 -31.60
C PRO A 103 -76.36 45.51 -31.11
N GLY A 104 -76.77 44.25 -30.86
CA GLY A 104 -75.86 43.19 -30.37
C GLY A 104 -75.66 43.12 -28.85
N ASN A 105 -76.44 43.84 -28.04
CA ASN A 105 -76.44 43.73 -26.58
C ASN A 105 -77.80 43.22 -26.03
N THR A 106 -78.41 42.28 -26.74
CA THR A 106 -79.67 41.68 -26.26
C THR A 106 -79.44 40.81 -25.03
N VAL A 107 -80.45 40.66 -24.17
CA VAL A 107 -80.40 39.80 -22.98
C VAL A 107 -80.00 38.36 -23.33
N ALA A 108 -80.54 37.85 -24.43
CA ALA A 108 -80.23 36.52 -24.95
C ALA A 108 -78.76 36.39 -25.39
N GLU A 109 -78.14 37.47 -25.85
CA GLU A 109 -76.74 37.45 -26.25
C GLU A 109 -75.78 37.52 -25.07
N VAL A 110 -76.10 38.33 -24.06
CA VAL A 110 -75.23 38.54 -22.88
C VAL A 110 -75.34 37.39 -21.87
N TYR A 111 -76.54 36.86 -21.67
CA TYR A 111 -76.83 35.81 -20.67
C TYR A 111 -77.35 34.49 -21.25
N GLY A 112 -77.88 34.49 -22.49
CA GLY A 112 -78.46 33.29 -23.10
C GLY A 112 -77.44 32.33 -23.70
N LYS A 113 -76.15 32.69 -23.74
CA LYS A 113 -75.08 31.76 -24.13
C LYS A 113 -74.67 30.90 -22.94
N SER A 114 -74.80 29.58 -23.09
CA SER A 114 -74.25 28.62 -22.13
C SER A 114 -72.75 28.91 -21.96
N GLN A 115 -72.35 29.19 -20.72
CA GLN A 115 -70.94 29.42 -20.42
C GLN A 115 -70.29 28.10 -20.03
N PRO A 116 -69.14 27.74 -20.63
CA PRO A 116 -68.39 26.59 -20.17
C PRO A 116 -68.02 26.80 -18.70
N LEU A 117 -68.10 25.74 -17.91
CA LEU A 117 -67.65 25.74 -16.53
C LEU A 117 -66.15 26.13 -16.49
N PRO A 118 -65.73 26.94 -15.51
CA PRO A 118 -64.33 27.26 -15.35
C PRO A 118 -63.54 25.97 -15.07
N VAL A 119 -62.52 25.71 -15.88
CA VAL A 119 -61.58 24.62 -15.62
C VAL A 119 -60.74 25.05 -14.41
N LEU A 120 -60.64 24.20 -13.39
CA LEU A 120 -59.98 24.50 -12.11
C LEU A 120 -58.44 24.68 -12.21
N GLY A 121 -57.90 24.72 -13.43
CA GLY A 121 -56.47 24.84 -13.73
C GLY A 121 -55.77 23.50 -13.93
N GLU A 122 -54.46 23.57 -14.18
CA GLU A 122 -53.61 22.39 -14.34
C GLU A 122 -53.39 21.73 -12.97
N PHE A 123 -53.72 20.44 -12.88
CA PHE A 123 -53.56 19.64 -11.65
C PHE A 123 -52.22 18.89 -11.64
N ARG A 124 -51.60 18.75 -12.82
CA ARG A 124 -50.31 18.11 -13.02
C ARG A 124 -49.18 19.00 -12.52
N GLY A 125 -48.09 18.36 -12.10
CA GLY A 125 -46.83 19.05 -11.83
C GLY A 125 -46.12 19.46 -13.11
N GLU A 126 -45.14 20.34 -12.97
CA GLU A 126 -44.28 20.75 -14.09
C GLU A 126 -43.48 19.54 -14.63
N ALA A 127 -43.54 19.34 -15.94
CA ALA A 127 -42.75 18.31 -16.59
C ALA A 127 -41.32 18.83 -16.80
N SER A 128 -40.37 18.23 -16.10
CA SER A 128 -38.94 18.53 -16.24
C SER A 128 -38.14 17.25 -16.36
N PHE A 129 -37.03 17.31 -17.10
CA PHE A 129 -36.03 16.24 -17.15
C PHE A 129 -35.41 15.98 -15.77
N ASP A 130 -35.42 17.00 -14.91
CA ASP A 130 -34.86 16.96 -13.56
C ASP A 130 -35.82 16.33 -12.54
N ASN A 131 -36.92 15.71 -12.97
CA ASN A 131 -37.93 15.10 -12.09
C ASN A 131 -37.56 13.69 -11.57
N VAL A 132 -36.37 13.21 -11.90
CA VAL A 132 -35.86 11.90 -11.49
C VAL A 132 -34.51 12.10 -10.80
N ASP A 133 -34.45 11.77 -9.52
CA ASP A 133 -33.23 11.85 -8.73
C ASP A 133 -32.53 10.49 -8.73
N VAL A 134 -31.32 10.45 -9.30
CA VAL A 134 -30.51 9.23 -9.35
C VAL A 134 -29.34 9.37 -8.39
N ARG A 135 -29.23 8.43 -7.44
CA ARG A 135 -28.17 8.39 -6.43
C ARG A 135 -27.48 7.04 -6.44
N PHE A 136 -26.15 7.06 -6.43
CA PHE A 136 -25.33 5.87 -6.28
C PHE A 136 -24.71 5.88 -4.89
N ASN A 137 -25.03 4.88 -4.08
CA ASN A 137 -24.33 4.65 -2.82
C ASN A 137 -23.23 3.64 -3.07
N VAL A 138 -21.99 4.10 -2.99
CA VAL A 138 -20.80 3.25 -3.14
C VAL A 138 -20.11 3.17 -1.79
N ARG A 139 -19.89 1.95 -1.30
CA ARG A 139 -19.10 1.70 -0.09
C ARG A 139 -17.68 1.35 -0.50
N PRO A 140 -16.64 1.89 0.18
CA PRO A 140 -15.26 1.52 -0.11
C PRO A 140 -15.05 0.02 0.11
N VAL A 141 -14.03 -0.52 -0.55
CA VAL A 141 -13.61 -1.93 -0.41
C VAL A 141 -12.92 -2.12 0.93
N ASP A 142 -13.31 -3.16 1.65
CA ASP A 142 -12.67 -3.57 2.90
C ASP A 142 -11.50 -4.52 2.56
N ILE A 143 -10.27 -4.15 2.93
CA ILE A 143 -9.05 -4.93 2.65
C ILE A 143 -8.36 -5.25 3.98
N GLU A 144 -8.27 -6.53 4.29
CA GLU A 144 -7.52 -7.04 5.45
C GLU A 144 -6.30 -7.84 4.99
N ILE A 145 -5.13 -7.51 5.54
CA ILE A 145 -3.86 -8.19 5.23
C ILE A 145 -3.31 -8.81 6.51
N GLU A 146 -3.33 -10.13 6.58
CA GLU A 146 -2.71 -10.91 7.65
C GLU A 146 -1.27 -11.26 7.24
N ARG A 147 -0.29 -10.64 7.91
CA ARG A 147 1.13 -10.91 7.67
C ARG A 147 1.52 -12.25 8.28
N SER A 148 2.08 -13.14 7.47
CA SER A 148 2.64 -14.40 7.93
C SER A 148 4.09 -14.22 8.39
N PRO A 149 4.49 -14.77 9.55
CA PRO A 149 5.87 -14.71 10.01
C PRO A 149 6.79 -15.56 9.11
N VAL A 150 8.05 -15.15 9.02
CA VAL A 150 9.12 -15.95 8.40
C VAL A 150 9.85 -16.68 9.51
N GLU A 151 9.87 -18.01 9.42
CA GLU A 151 10.56 -18.87 10.39
C GLU A 151 11.99 -19.13 9.89
N PHE A 152 12.99 -18.77 10.71
CA PHE A 152 14.41 -18.99 10.43
C PHE A 152 14.94 -20.06 11.37
N ASN A 153 15.45 -21.15 10.79
CA ASN A 153 16.20 -22.17 11.53
C ASN A 153 17.67 -22.10 11.07
N VAL A 154 18.56 -21.75 12.00
CA VAL A 154 19.99 -21.53 11.72
C VAL A 154 20.81 -22.53 12.51
N GLN A 155 21.55 -23.39 11.80
CA GLN A 155 22.50 -24.32 12.41
C GLN A 155 23.93 -23.82 12.19
N VAL A 156 24.59 -23.42 13.28
CA VAL A 156 25.95 -22.88 13.23
C VAL A 156 26.97 -24.02 13.26
N ASN A 157 27.79 -24.10 12.20
CA ASN A 157 28.86 -25.08 12.09
C ASN A 157 30.15 -24.56 12.75
N LYS A 158 30.76 -25.40 13.61
CA LYS A 158 31.98 -25.04 14.36
C LYS A 158 33.20 -25.01 13.42
N PRO A 159 34.20 -24.15 13.69
CA PRO A 159 35.44 -24.15 12.92
C PRO A 159 36.25 -25.43 13.17
N GLU A 160 36.78 -25.98 12.09
CA GLU A 160 37.69 -27.12 12.07
C GLU A 160 39.12 -26.57 12.10
N ILE A 161 39.91 -26.98 13.10
CA ILE A 161 41.30 -26.51 13.28
C ILE A 161 42.20 -27.72 13.33
N GLU A 162 43.13 -27.80 12.38
CA GLU A 162 44.17 -28.82 12.31
C GLU A 162 45.55 -28.18 12.48
N TYR A 163 46.38 -28.75 13.34
CA TYR A 163 47.75 -28.32 13.55
C TYR A 163 48.72 -29.29 12.89
N ASN A 164 49.44 -28.80 11.89
CA ASN A 164 50.51 -29.52 11.23
C ASN A 164 51.82 -29.20 11.93
N ARG A 165 52.33 -30.15 12.71
CA ARG A 165 53.57 -30.00 13.46
C ARG A 165 54.75 -29.88 12.48
N GLY A 166 55.54 -28.83 12.64
CA GLY A 166 56.77 -28.64 11.90
C GLY A 166 57.89 -29.58 12.35
N LYS A 167 58.91 -29.72 11.50
CA LYS A 167 60.05 -30.60 11.74
C LYS A 167 61.13 -29.87 12.55
N LEU A 168 61.80 -30.58 13.44
CA LEU A 168 62.98 -30.08 14.16
C LEU A 168 64.08 -31.12 14.05
N ASP A 169 65.14 -30.78 13.32
CA ASP A 169 66.32 -31.61 13.16
C ASP A 169 67.53 -30.89 13.75
N ILE A 170 68.18 -31.53 14.72
CA ILE A 170 69.41 -31.04 15.32
C ILE A 170 70.51 -32.01 14.94
N TYR A 171 71.57 -31.51 14.32
CA TYR A 171 72.67 -32.35 13.84
C TYR A 171 74.03 -31.70 14.04
N MET A 172 75.07 -32.52 14.14
CA MET A 172 76.44 -32.04 14.32
C MET A 172 77.02 -31.66 12.96
N MET A 173 77.28 -30.37 12.74
CA MET A 173 77.95 -29.89 11.53
C MET A 173 79.47 -30.09 11.61
N GLN A 174 80.04 -29.92 12.80
CA GLN A 174 81.49 -30.05 13.02
C GLN A 174 81.73 -30.64 14.41
N TYR A 175 82.45 -31.76 14.47
CA TYR A 175 82.83 -32.35 15.75
C TYR A 175 83.99 -31.59 16.38
N PRO A 176 83.96 -31.35 17.70
CA PRO A 176 85.07 -30.74 18.40
C PRO A 176 86.27 -31.70 18.43
N SER A 177 87.47 -31.16 18.23
CA SER A 177 88.70 -31.92 18.38
C SER A 177 89.79 -31.06 19.04
N VAL A 178 90.64 -31.71 19.81
CA VAL A 178 91.80 -31.05 20.45
C VAL A 178 93.02 -31.90 20.16
N GLN A 179 94.03 -31.28 19.57
CA GLN A 179 95.30 -31.91 19.25
C GLN A 179 96.42 -31.22 20.02
N PHE A 180 97.18 -32.02 20.76
CA PHE A 180 98.36 -31.59 21.49
C PHE A 180 99.59 -32.00 20.68
N ILE A 181 100.40 -31.01 20.29
CA ILE A 181 101.64 -31.24 19.55
C ILE A 181 102.80 -30.96 20.51
N PRO A 182 103.47 -32.01 21.03
CA PRO A 182 104.61 -31.83 21.93
C PRO A 182 105.82 -31.27 21.15
N PRO A 183 106.70 -30.50 21.81
CA PRO A 183 107.93 -30.01 21.20
C PRO A 183 108.94 -31.14 20.97
N GLU A 184 109.75 -31.03 19.91
CA GLU A 184 110.82 -31.99 19.64
C GLU A 184 111.89 -31.88 20.73
N VAL A 185 112.11 -32.98 21.45
CA VAL A 185 113.17 -33.11 22.45
C VAL A 185 114.30 -33.90 21.80
N ASP A 186 115.42 -33.23 21.54
CA ASP A 186 116.63 -33.86 21.01
C ASP A 186 117.23 -34.76 22.11
N GLN A 187 117.09 -36.08 21.96
CA GLN A 187 117.58 -37.09 22.91
C GLN A 187 118.99 -37.59 22.55
N SER A 188 119.91 -36.69 22.20
CA SER A 188 121.31 -37.05 21.96
C SER A 188 122.18 -36.80 23.20
N VAL A 189 122.07 -37.68 24.21
CA VAL A 189 123.11 -37.95 25.24
C VAL A 189 123.05 -39.41 25.66
#